data_AF-A0A4Q5XZ01-F1
#
_entry.id   AF-A0A4Q5XZ01-F1
#
_cell.length_a   1.000
_cell.length_b   1.000
_cell.length_c   1.000
_cell.angle_alpha   90.00
_cell.angle_beta   90.00
_cell.angle_gamma   90.00
#
_symmetry.space_group_name_H-M   'P 1'
#
loop_
_entity.id
_entity.type
_entity.pdbx_description
1 polymer ?
#
loop_
_entity_poly.entity_id
_entity_poly.type
_entity_poly.pdbx_seq_one_letter_code
_entity_poly.pdbx_strand_id
1 'polypeptide(L)'
;VDVCYTNHAEADQDDMDNLLTLLGVAGCNFIMGIPGSDDIMLNYQSTSFHDALYLRKMLGLRPAPEFEAWLQQQGIMDEKGMLAEKPDTRRLLDKLF
;
A
#
# COMPACT_ATOMS: atom_id res chain seq x y z
N VAL A 1 -4.75 -4.26 10.04
CA VAL A 1 -3.87 -5.31 10.61
C VAL A 1 -2.47 -5.09 10.05
N ASP A 2 -1.44 -5.16 10.87
CA ASP A 2 -0.08 -5.24 10.35
C ASP A 2 0.21 -6.71 10.01
N VAL A 3 0.43 -7.00 8.73
CA VAL A 3 0.73 -8.35 8.23
C VAL A 3 2.25 -8.42 8.21
N CYS A 4 2.82 -9.19 9.12
CA CYS A 4 4.25 -9.13 9.36
C CYS A 4 4.82 -10.42 9.95
N TYR A 5 6.13 -10.60 9.78
CA TYR A 5 6.89 -11.70 10.40
C TYR A 5 8.29 -11.24 10.81
N THR A 6 8.97 -12.08 11.58
CA THR A 6 10.39 -11.90 11.92
C THR A 6 11.19 -13.05 11.34
N ASN A 7 12.46 -12.82 11.00
CA ASN A 7 13.35 -13.85 10.40
C ASN A 7 13.56 -15.12 11.25
N HIS A 8 13.13 -15.14 12.51
CA HIS A 8 13.21 -16.30 13.40
C HIS A 8 11.93 -17.14 13.40
N ALA A 9 10.84 -16.64 12.83
CA ALA A 9 9.64 -17.42 12.58
C ALA A 9 9.82 -18.22 11.29
N GLU A 10 9.19 -19.39 11.23
CA GLU A 10 9.03 -20.14 9.99
C GLU A 10 7.90 -19.47 9.18
N ALA A 11 8.26 -18.35 8.55
CA ALA A 11 7.39 -17.57 7.69
C ALA A 11 8.24 -16.80 6.67
N ASP A 12 7.65 -16.49 5.52
CA ASP A 12 8.25 -15.65 4.50
C ASP A 12 7.25 -14.66 3.88
N GLN A 13 7.65 -14.01 2.79
CA GLN A 13 6.82 -13.03 2.10
C GLN A 13 5.59 -13.66 1.43
N ASP A 14 5.64 -14.93 1.03
CA ASP A 14 4.49 -15.61 0.43
C ASP A 14 3.40 -15.86 1.49
N ASP A 15 3.79 -16.16 2.73
CA ASP A 15 2.86 -16.25 3.86
C ASP A 15 2.14 -14.91 4.12
N MET A 16 2.88 -13.81 3.99
CA MET A 16 2.31 -12.46 4.10
C MET A 16 1.31 -12.17 2.98
N ASP A 17 1.62 -12.50 1.73
CA ASP A 17 0.73 -12.28 0.58
C ASP A 17 -0.56 -13.10 0.70
N ASN A 18 -0.44 -14.34 1.19
CA ASN A 18 -1.58 -15.20 1.51
C ASN A 18 -2.47 -14.55 2.57
N LEU A 19 -1.90 -14.15 3.71
CA LEU A 19 -2.66 -13.54 4.80
C LEU A 19 -3.27 -12.19 4.39
N LEU A 20 -2.52 -11.35 3.67
CA LEU A 20 -2.98 -10.08 3.12
C LEU A 20 -4.20 -10.27 2.23
N THR A 21 -4.14 -11.24 1.31
CA THR A 21 -5.25 -11.53 0.39
C THR A 21 -6.47 -12.04 1.13
N LEU A 22 -6.31 -12.96 2.08
CA LEU A 22 -7.40 -13.46 2.93
C LEU A 22 -8.07 -12.33 3.73
N LEU A 23 -7.26 -11.45 4.33
CA LEU A 23 -7.76 -10.29 5.06
C LEU A 23 -8.48 -9.30 4.14
N GLY A 24 -7.97 -9.08 2.93
CA GLY A 24 -8.63 -8.24 1.93
C GLY A 24 -10.01 -8.78 1.53
N VAL A 25 -10.12 -10.08 1.25
CA VAL A 25 -11.41 -10.73 0.96
C VAL A 25 -12.36 -10.68 2.16
N ALA A 26 -11.83 -10.79 3.38
CA ALA A 26 -12.60 -10.67 4.61
C ALA A 26 -13.05 -9.23 4.93
N GLY A 27 -12.64 -8.24 4.12
CA GLY A 27 -13.01 -6.83 4.31
C GLY A 27 -12.17 -6.11 5.35
N CYS A 28 -10.89 -6.46 5.52
CA CYS A 28 -9.98 -5.67 6.33
C CYS A 28 -9.74 -4.30 5.68
N ASN A 29 -10.06 -3.21 6.40
CA ASN A 29 -10.06 -1.87 5.82
C ASN A 29 -8.66 -1.22 5.74
N PHE A 30 -7.69 -1.69 6.51
CA PHE A 30 -6.36 -1.09 6.56
C PHE A 30 -5.27 -2.10 6.86
N ILE A 31 -4.11 -1.87 6.24
CA ILE A 31 -2.84 -2.53 6.51
C ILE A 31 -1.74 -1.48 6.68
N MET A 32 -0.60 -1.88 7.24
CA MET A 32 0.57 -1.01 7.31
C MET A 32 1.34 -1.06 5.99
N GLY A 33 2.09 -0.01 5.66
CA GLY A 33 2.90 0.04 4.45
C GLY A 33 4.30 0.54 4.79
N ILE A 34 5.31 -0.29 4.57
CA ILE A 34 6.72 0.01 4.83
C ILE A 34 7.49 0.07 3.50
N PRO A 35 8.41 1.03 3.30
CA PRO A 35 9.21 1.09 2.08
C PRO A 35 9.97 -0.21 1.85
N GLY A 36 9.60 -0.95 0.80
CA GLY A 36 10.27 -2.22 0.46
C GLY A 36 10.10 -3.33 1.49
N SER A 37 8.98 -3.33 2.24
CA SER A 37 8.59 -4.32 3.28
C SER A 37 9.53 -4.44 4.50
N ASP A 38 10.73 -3.89 4.45
CA ASP A 38 11.74 -3.99 5.51
C ASP A 38 11.68 -2.81 6.49
N ASP A 39 11.24 -3.08 7.73
CA ASP A 39 11.38 -2.11 8.81
C ASP A 39 12.74 -2.29 9.50
N ILE A 40 13.72 -1.55 8.99
CA ILE A 40 15.12 -1.60 9.46
C ILE A 40 15.30 -1.22 10.94
N MET A 41 14.34 -0.48 11.53
CA MET A 41 14.43 -0.05 12.91
C MET A 41 13.93 -1.14 13.85
N LEU A 42 12.83 -1.80 13.49
CA LEU A 42 12.17 -2.83 14.30
C LEU A 42 12.62 -4.26 13.95
N ASN A 43 13.40 -4.42 12.86
CA ASN A 43 14.02 -5.66 12.42
C ASN A 43 13.00 -6.79 12.17
N TYR A 44 11.94 -6.44 11.43
CA TYR A 44 10.87 -7.32 11.00
C TYR A 44 10.37 -6.90 9.62
N GLN A 45 9.68 -7.81 8.95
CA GLN A 45 9.12 -7.60 7.62
C GLN A 45 7.63 -7.35 7.72
N SER A 46 7.15 -6.27 7.11
CA SER A 46 5.74 -5.87 7.03
C SER A 46 5.32 -5.73 5.55
N THR A 47 4.06 -5.41 5.28
CA THR A 47 3.59 -5.16 3.91
C THR A 47 4.21 -3.89 3.32
N SER A 48 4.47 -3.91 2.02
CA SER A 48 5.03 -2.79 1.26
C SER A 48 3.96 -1.81 0.76
N PHE A 49 4.38 -0.63 0.28
CA PHE A 49 3.48 0.28 -0.42
C PHE A 49 2.84 -0.33 -1.68
N HIS A 50 3.55 -1.25 -2.34
CA HIS A 50 3.06 -1.91 -3.55
C HIS A 50 1.97 -2.93 -3.23
N ASP A 51 2.02 -3.55 -2.05
CA ASP A 51 1.09 -4.60 -1.66
C ASP A 51 -0.33 -4.04 -1.48
N ALA A 52 -0.43 -2.83 -0.92
CA ALA A 52 -1.70 -2.11 -0.84
C ALA A 52 -2.29 -1.77 -2.23
N LEU A 53 -1.43 -1.48 -3.22
CA LEU A 53 -1.86 -1.21 -4.60
C LEU A 53 -2.26 -2.50 -5.32
N TYR A 54 -1.49 -3.57 -5.13
CA TYR A 54 -1.82 -4.92 -5.60
C TYR A 54 -3.20 -5.33 -5.10
N LEU A 55 -3.44 -5.25 -3.79
CA LEU A 55 -4.70 -5.71 -3.20
C LEU A 55 -5.89 -4.89 -3.70
N ARG A 56 -5.75 -3.56 -3.80
CA ARG A 56 -6.76 -2.68 -4.37
C ARG A 56 -7.09 -3.03 -5.81
N LYS A 57 -6.07 -3.23 -6.64
CA LYS A 57 -6.25 -3.60 -8.05
C LYS A 57 -6.93 -4.97 -8.20
N MET A 58 -6.51 -5.95 -7.41
CA MET A 58 -6.99 -7.33 -7.49
C MET A 58 -8.45 -7.45 -7.03
N LEU A 59 -8.82 -6.76 -5.94
CA LEU A 59 -10.16 -6.82 -5.36
C LEU A 59 -11.10 -5.69 -5.80
N GLY A 60 -10.64 -4.76 -6.65
CA GLY A 60 -11.42 -3.59 -7.07
C GLY A 60 -11.71 -2.60 -5.94
N LEU A 61 -10.85 -2.54 -4.92
CA LEU A 61 -11.00 -1.66 -3.76
C LEU A 61 -10.43 -0.27 -4.05
N ARG A 62 -10.96 0.73 -3.34
CA ARG A 62 -10.52 2.13 -3.45
C ARG A 62 -9.96 2.66 -2.13
N PRO A 63 -9.10 3.69 -2.16
CA PRO A 63 -8.73 4.42 -0.95
C PRO A 63 -9.95 5.10 -0.31
N ALA A 64 -9.76 5.70 0.87
CA ALA A 64 -10.78 6.56 1.45
C ALA A 64 -11.15 7.69 0.46
N PRO A 65 -12.43 8.08 0.32
CA PRO A 65 -12.87 9.00 -0.73
C PRO A 65 -12.12 10.34 -0.77
N GLU A 66 -11.84 10.91 0.41
CA GLU A 66 -11.10 12.17 0.55
C GLU A 66 -9.66 12.03 0.07
N PHE A 67 -9.05 10.87 0.34
CA PHE A 67 -7.69 10.57 -0.09
C PHE A 67 -7.62 10.25 -1.59
N GLU A 68 -8.59 9.52 -2.14
CA GLU A 68 -8.71 9.29 -3.59
C GLU A 68 -8.82 10.61 -4.36
N ALA A 69 -9.71 11.51 -3.91
CA ALA A 69 -9.87 12.83 -4.52
C ALA A 69 -8.56 13.64 -4.47
N TRP A 70 -7.85 13.59 -3.34
CA TRP A 70 -6.55 14.27 -3.22
C TRP A 70 -5.49 13.66 -4.15
N LEU A 71 -5.40 12.33 -4.24
CA LEU A 71 -4.47 11.61 -5.12
C LEU A 71 -4.70 11.96 -6.59
N GLN A 72 -5.96 12.05 -7.01
CA GLN A 72 -6.35 12.48 -8.35
C GLN A 72 -5.96 13.94 -8.60
N GLN A 73 -6.24 14.83 -7.65
CA GLN A 73 -5.87 16.24 -7.75
C GLN A 73 -4.34 16.43 -7.88
N GLN A 74 -3.55 15.61 -7.20
CA GLN A 74 -2.08 15.64 -7.29
C GLN A 74 -1.55 14.96 -8.57
N GLY A 75 -2.39 14.27 -9.34
CA GLY A 75 -1.96 13.50 -10.50
C GLY A 75 -1.16 12.25 -10.16
N ILE A 76 -1.35 11.69 -8.95
CA ILE A 76 -0.72 10.44 -8.51
C ILE A 76 -1.56 9.24 -8.95
N MET A 77 -2.89 9.39 -8.96
CA MET A 77 -3.85 8.35 -9.32
C MET A 77 -4.81 8.85 -10.41
N ASP A 78 -5.22 7.98 -11.32
CA ASP A 78 -6.21 8.29 -12.35
C ASP A 78 -7.66 8.06 -11.86
N GLU A 79 -8.65 8.39 -12.70
CA GLU A 79 -10.07 8.20 -12.40
C GLU A 79 -10.46 6.72 -12.21
N LYS A 80 -9.66 5.80 -12.75
CA LYS A 80 -9.85 4.36 -12.63
C LYS A 80 -9.30 3.81 -11.30
N GLY A 81 -8.58 4.62 -10.52
CA GLY A 81 -7.95 4.22 -9.27
C GLY A 81 -6.55 3.62 -9.44
N MET A 82 -5.95 3.79 -10.62
CA MET A 82 -4.62 3.27 -10.96
C MET A 82 -3.56 4.36 -10.77
N LEU A 83 -2.32 3.97 -10.48
CA LEU A 83 -1.21 4.92 -10.47
C LEU A 83 -1.03 5.57 -11.85
N ALA A 84 -0.82 6.89 -11.86
CA ALA A 84 -0.48 7.61 -13.07
C ALA A 84 0.91 7.19 -13.57
N GLU A 85 1.07 7.00 -14.89
CA GLU A 85 2.35 6.58 -15.49
C GLU A 85 3.51 7.57 -15.25
N LYS A 86 3.18 8.86 -15.10
CA LYS A 86 4.13 9.94 -14.82
C LYS A 86 3.51 10.91 -13.80
N PRO A 87 3.65 10.65 -12.50
CA PRO A 87 3.23 11.60 -11.49
C PRO A 87 4.02 12.90 -11.65
N ASP A 88 3.34 14.04 -11.68
CA ASP A 88 4.00 15.34 -11.70
C ASP A 88 4.53 15.66 -10.30
N THR A 89 5.76 15.22 -10.02
CA THR A 89 6.39 15.40 -8.71
C THR A 89 6.66 16.86 -8.36
N ARG A 90 6.69 17.78 -9.34
CA ARG A 90 6.90 19.22 -9.07
C ARG A 90 5.71 19.85 -8.37
N ARG A 91 4.48 19.47 -8.77
CA ARG A 91 3.24 19.93 -8.11
C ARG A 91 3.18 19.64 -6.62
N LEU A 92 3.82 18.56 -6.16
CA LEU A 92 3.85 18.19 -4.74
C LEU A 92 4.82 19.07 -3.95
N LEU A 93 5.94 19.45 -4.56
CA LEU A 93 6.98 20.26 -3.91
C LEU A 93 6.56 21.73 -3.78
N ASP A 94 5.87 22.28 -4.78
CA ASP A 94 5.40 23.68 -4.77
C ASP A 94 4.35 23.99 -3.67
N LYS A 95 3.80 22.97 -3.02
CA LYS A 95 2.81 23.12 -1.93
C LYS A 95 3.41 22.98 -0.54
N LEU A 96 4.66 22.52 -0.43
CA LEU A 96 5.33 22.24 0.84
C LEU A 96 6.34 23.33 1.23
N PHE A 97 6.69 24.21 0.30
CA PHE A 97 7.62 25.32 0.45
C PHE A 97 7.05 26.58 -0.22
#